data_AF-A0A914XL53-F1
#
_entry.id   AF-A0A914XL53-F1
#
_cell.length_a   1.000
_cell.length_b   1.000
_cell.length_c   1.000
_cell.angle_alpha   90.00
_cell.angle_beta   90.00
_cell.angle_gamma   90.00
#
_symmetry.space_group_name_H-M   'P 1'
#
loop_
_entity.id
_entity.type
_entity.pdbx_description
1 polymer ?
#
loop_
_entity_poly.entity_id
_entity_poly.type
_entity_poly.pdbx_seq_one_letter_code
_entity_poly.pdbx_strand_id
1 'polypeptide(L)'
;MMKTLLLVVASLQVCATYKILVYSPGMSNSHLMFNGRIADLLIKAGHDVLIYKPELSERATTNGSNIARMLVVDIGVKEKWAKIAEKFDDVLFKGSGMGLSDIMSFQKLNIETCEAQLKQKDVMDILRAEKFDLAISETMEFCSYGIFHHLNIPSNIVLSPGPLVDYMSDAFGFPAAASHVPS
;
A
#
# COMPACT_ATOMS: atom_id res chain seq x y z
N MET A 1 -25.25 24.14 36.17
CA MET A 1 -25.25 24.54 34.75
C MET A 1 -23.86 24.47 34.11
N MET A 2 -22.84 25.16 34.62
CA MET A 2 -21.50 25.17 33.99
C MET A 2 -20.78 23.79 33.95
N LYS A 3 -20.92 22.97 35.01
CA LYS A 3 -20.40 21.59 35.02
C LYS A 3 -21.08 20.67 34.01
N THR A 4 -22.38 20.83 33.79
CA THR A 4 -23.16 20.06 32.83
C THR A 4 -22.80 20.45 31.39
N LEU A 5 -22.57 21.74 31.14
CA LEU A 5 -22.10 22.24 29.85
C LEU A 5 -20.68 21.75 29.52
N LEU A 6 -19.77 21.75 30.50
CA LEU A 6 -18.43 21.16 30.36
C LEU A 6 -18.48 19.65 30.10
N LEU A 7 -19.39 18.90 30.73
CA LEU A 7 -19.61 17.48 30.44
C LEU A 7 -20.18 17.22 29.05
N VAL A 8 -21.04 18.11 28.52
CA VAL A 8 -21.57 18.02 27.15
C VAL A 8 -20.49 18.35 26.11
N VAL A 9 -19.69 19.39 26.35
CA VAL A 9 -18.53 19.76 25.51
C VAL A 9 -17.42 18.71 25.59
N ALA A 10 -17.25 18.05 26.74
CA ALA A 10 -16.39 16.88 26.89
C ALA A 10 -16.99 15.63 26.23
N SER A 11 -18.30 15.41 26.23
CA SER A 11 -18.91 14.30 25.46
C SER A 11 -18.94 14.54 23.95
N LEU A 12 -18.73 15.79 23.52
CA LEU A 12 -18.37 16.18 22.16
C LEU A 12 -16.87 15.97 21.89
N GLN A 13 -16.12 15.31 22.80
CA GLN A 13 -14.72 14.97 22.59
C GLN A 13 -14.57 14.09 21.35
N VAL A 14 -14.09 14.75 20.31
CA VAL A 14 -13.04 14.27 19.42
C VAL A 14 -13.42 12.98 18.68
N CYS A 15 -14.28 13.09 17.67
CA CYS A 15 -14.05 12.27 16.47
C CYS A 15 -12.71 12.72 15.90
N ALA A 16 -11.61 12.12 16.36
CA ALA A 16 -10.29 12.34 15.81
C ALA A 16 -10.32 11.85 14.36
N THR A 17 -10.51 12.78 13.43
CA THR A 17 -10.39 12.49 12.01
C THR A 17 -8.89 12.45 11.70
N TYR A 18 -8.34 11.24 11.66
CA TYR A 18 -7.00 11.03 11.13
C TYR A 18 -6.99 11.31 9.63
N LYS A 19 -5.92 11.96 9.16
CA LYS A 19 -5.59 12.01 7.75
C LYS A 19 -4.70 10.83 7.38
N ILE A 20 -5.21 9.94 6.53
CA ILE A 20 -4.62 8.64 6.25
C ILE A 20 -4.20 8.58 4.78
N LEU A 21 -2.95 8.20 4.55
CA LEU A 21 -2.44 7.85 3.23
C LEU A 21 -2.55 6.35 3.02
N VAL A 22 -3.26 5.92 1.97
CA VAL A 22 -3.27 4.51 1.55
C VAL A 22 -2.44 4.39 0.27
N TYR A 23 -1.32 3.70 0.37
CA TYR A 23 -0.47 3.37 -0.76
C TYR A 23 -1.00 2.12 -1.45
N SER A 24 -1.41 2.25 -2.71
CA SER A 24 -2.08 1.19 -3.48
C SER A 24 -1.55 1.14 -4.91
N PRO A 25 -0.44 0.43 -5.17
CA PRO A 25 0.16 0.38 -6.49
C PRO A 25 -0.77 -0.34 -7.48
N GLY A 26 -0.92 0.24 -8.67
CA GLY A 26 -1.79 -0.25 -9.75
C GLY A 26 -1.24 -1.49 -10.45
N MET A 27 -0.98 -2.57 -9.71
CA MET A 27 -0.39 -3.80 -10.24
C MET A 27 -1.43 -4.84 -10.69
N SER A 28 -2.53 -4.98 -9.95
CA SER A 28 -3.61 -5.93 -10.25
C SER A 28 -4.93 -5.55 -9.59
N ASN A 29 -6.05 -6.10 -10.08
CA ASN A 29 -7.39 -5.77 -9.57
C ASN A 29 -7.60 -6.20 -8.11
N SER A 30 -7.11 -7.38 -7.70
CA SER A 30 -7.31 -7.89 -6.34
C SER A 30 -6.67 -6.98 -5.29
N HIS A 31 -5.44 -6.52 -5.55
CA HIS A 31 -4.70 -5.62 -4.66
C HIS A 31 -5.35 -4.24 -4.58
N LEU A 32 -5.76 -3.69 -5.72
CA LEU A 32 -6.49 -2.41 -5.73
C LEU A 32 -7.81 -2.51 -4.97
N MET A 33 -8.59 -3.59 -5.15
CA MET A 33 -9.85 -3.80 -4.42
C MET A 33 -9.61 -4.00 -2.92
N PHE A 34 -8.55 -4.71 -2.51
CA PHE A 34 -8.20 -4.90 -1.11
C PHE A 34 -7.94 -3.56 -0.41
N ASN A 35 -6.98 -2.77 -0.92
CA ASN A 35 -6.63 -1.47 -0.36
C ASN A 35 -7.78 -0.45 -0.48
N GLY A 36 -8.49 -0.45 -1.62
CA GLY A 36 -9.61 0.45 -1.85
C GLY A 36 -10.79 0.22 -0.91
N ARG A 37 -11.12 -1.03 -0.58
CA ARG A 37 -12.16 -1.34 0.42
C ARG A 37 -11.77 -0.87 1.82
N ILE A 38 -10.49 -0.98 2.18
CA ILE A 38 -9.98 -0.49 3.46
C ILE A 38 -10.10 1.04 3.51
N ALA A 39 -9.72 1.73 2.43
CA ALA A 39 -9.91 3.17 2.32
C ALA A 39 -11.39 3.58 2.45
N ASP A 40 -12.30 2.90 1.72
CA ASP A 40 -13.74 3.17 1.79
C ASP A 40 -14.30 2.98 3.22
N LEU A 41 -13.82 1.97 3.96
CA LEU A 41 -14.22 1.73 5.36
C LEU A 41 -13.73 2.84 6.29
N LEU A 42 -12.48 3.27 6.13
CA LEU A 42 -11.89 4.36 6.93
C LEU A 42 -12.61 5.70 6.68
N ILE A 43 -12.99 5.98 5.43
CA ILE A 43 -13.79 7.16 5.09
C ILE A 43 -15.16 7.10 5.76
N LYS A 44 -15.84 5.94 5.69
CA LYS A 44 -17.14 5.74 6.36
C LYS A 44 -17.06 5.87 7.87
N ALA A 45 -15.89 5.60 8.46
CA ALA A 45 -15.62 5.82 9.88
C ALA A 45 -15.32 7.30 10.23
N GLY A 46 -15.23 8.20 9.23
CA GLY A 46 -15.04 9.64 9.42
C GLY A 46 -13.60 10.14 9.25
N HIS A 47 -12.70 9.34 8.69
CA HIS A 47 -11.31 9.73 8.41
C HIS A 47 -11.17 10.40 7.03
N ASP A 48 -10.20 11.32 6.88
CA ASP A 48 -9.79 11.85 5.57
C ASP A 48 -8.76 10.89 4.97
N VAL A 49 -9.11 10.26 3.86
CA VAL A 49 -8.26 9.23 3.24
C VAL A 49 -7.90 9.63 1.82
N LEU A 50 -6.59 9.65 1.52
CA LEU A 50 -6.06 9.73 0.16
C LEU A 50 -5.48 8.38 -0.25
N ILE A 51 -5.88 7.88 -1.40
CA ILE A 51 -5.18 6.77 -2.05
C ILE A 51 -4.11 7.33 -2.98
N TYR A 52 -2.83 7.00 -2.75
CA TYR A 52 -1.77 7.21 -3.72
C TYR A 52 -1.59 5.93 -4.55
N LYS A 53 -1.82 6.03 -5.86
CA LYS A 53 -1.79 4.92 -6.81
C LYS A 53 -0.74 5.19 -7.90
N PRO A 54 0.52 4.73 -7.72
CA PRO A 54 1.44 4.64 -8.84
C PRO A 54 0.97 3.56 -9.82
N GLU A 55 0.92 3.86 -11.12
CA GLU A 55 0.50 2.89 -12.14
C GLU A 55 1.66 1.98 -12.53
N LEU A 56 1.53 0.69 -12.19
CA LEU A 56 2.52 -0.34 -12.52
C LEU A 56 2.08 -1.20 -13.71
N SER A 57 0.79 -1.33 -13.97
CA SER A 57 0.25 -2.28 -14.93
C SER A 57 -0.96 -1.71 -15.66
N GLU A 58 -1.10 -2.03 -16.94
CA GLU A 58 -2.33 -1.79 -17.71
C GLU A 58 -3.39 -2.87 -17.48
N ARG A 59 -3.02 -3.99 -16.84
CA ARG A 59 -3.95 -5.11 -16.55
C ARG A 59 -4.96 -4.76 -15.45
N ALA A 60 -4.64 -3.76 -14.62
CA ALA A 60 -5.51 -3.29 -13.56
C ALA A 60 -6.58 -2.36 -14.14
N THR A 61 -7.83 -2.83 -14.17
CA THR A 61 -8.97 -2.12 -14.75
C THR A 61 -9.85 -1.42 -13.72
N THR A 62 -9.58 -1.65 -12.42
CA THR A 62 -10.30 -1.01 -11.32
C THR A 62 -9.45 0.07 -10.64
N ASN A 63 -10.12 0.99 -9.95
CA ASN A 63 -9.50 1.89 -8.99
C ASN A 63 -9.61 1.37 -7.55
N GLY A 64 -10.36 0.28 -7.32
CA GLY A 64 -10.45 -0.41 -6.03
C GLY A 64 -11.41 0.20 -5.02
N SER A 65 -11.44 1.54 -4.95
CA SER A 65 -12.31 2.33 -4.07
C SER A 65 -13.44 2.99 -4.86
N ASN A 66 -14.59 3.21 -4.21
CA ASN A 66 -15.71 3.93 -4.80
C ASN A 66 -15.84 5.38 -4.31
N ILE A 67 -15.26 5.72 -3.16
CA ILE A 67 -15.48 7.02 -2.51
C ILE A 67 -14.19 7.76 -2.12
N ALA A 68 -13.04 7.09 -2.09
CA ALA A 68 -11.78 7.74 -1.76
C ALA A 68 -11.29 8.69 -2.86
N ARG A 69 -10.76 9.84 -2.43
CA ARG A 69 -9.93 10.69 -3.30
C ARG A 69 -8.66 9.93 -3.66
N MET A 70 -8.20 10.11 -4.90
CA MET A 70 -7.12 9.31 -5.46
C MET A 70 -6.12 10.19 -6.21
N LEU A 71 -4.84 10.01 -5.90
CA LEU A 71 -3.72 10.57 -6.64
C LEU A 71 -3.12 9.45 -7.49
N VAL A 72 -3.50 9.41 -8.77
CA VAL A 72 -3.04 8.41 -9.74
C VAL A 72 -1.88 9.00 -10.54
N VAL A 73 -0.76 8.26 -10.61
CA VAL A 73 0.46 8.75 -11.25
C VAL A 73 1.06 7.65 -12.11
N ASP A 74 1.23 7.93 -13.40
CA ASP A 74 2.07 7.08 -14.25
C ASP A 74 3.55 7.34 -13.94
N ILE A 75 4.28 6.27 -13.67
CA ILE A 75 5.70 6.29 -13.30
C ILE A 75 6.59 5.65 -14.37
N GLY A 76 6.02 5.26 -15.52
CA GLY A 76 6.78 4.80 -16.69
C GLY A 76 7.40 3.41 -16.55
N VAL A 77 6.83 2.53 -15.71
CA VAL A 77 7.36 1.17 -15.47
C VAL A 77 6.51 0.04 -16.05
N LYS A 78 5.39 0.36 -16.72
CA LYS A 78 4.37 -0.59 -17.19
C LYS A 78 4.94 -1.75 -18.01
N GLU A 79 5.80 -1.46 -18.99
CA GLU A 79 6.42 -2.49 -19.84
C GLU A 79 7.33 -3.45 -19.07
N LYS A 80 8.07 -2.94 -18.09
CA LYS A 80 8.97 -3.76 -17.26
C LYS A 80 8.17 -4.64 -16.30
N TRP A 81 7.10 -4.08 -15.74
CA TRP A 81 6.18 -4.82 -14.87
C TRP A 81 5.43 -5.92 -15.62
N ALA A 82 5.02 -5.69 -16.87
CA ALA A 82 4.36 -6.70 -17.69
C ALA A 82 5.17 -8.00 -17.80
N LYS A 83 6.49 -7.91 -17.99
CA LYS A 83 7.40 -9.07 -18.06
C LYS A 83 7.46 -9.85 -16.75
N ILE A 84 7.47 -9.16 -15.63
CA ILE A 84 7.44 -9.78 -14.30
C ILE A 84 6.07 -10.42 -14.04
N ALA A 85 4.99 -9.75 -14.44
CA ALA A 85 3.64 -10.28 -14.29
C ALA A 85 3.43 -11.58 -15.09
N GLU A 86 3.96 -11.66 -16.32
CA GLU A 86 3.98 -12.91 -17.10
C GLU A 86 4.70 -14.05 -16.38
N LYS A 87 5.84 -13.75 -15.73
CA LYS A 87 6.56 -14.74 -14.94
C LYS A 87 5.76 -15.21 -13.73
N PHE A 88 5.05 -14.31 -13.04
CA PHE A 88 4.13 -14.68 -11.97
C PHE A 88 2.98 -15.56 -12.49
N ASP A 89 2.43 -15.26 -13.67
CA ASP A 89 1.40 -16.09 -14.30
C ASP A 89 1.93 -17.49 -14.60
N ASP A 90 3.16 -17.62 -15.12
CA ASP A 90 3.79 -18.91 -15.36
C ASP A 90 4.01 -19.71 -14.07
N VAL A 91 4.42 -19.05 -12.99
CA VAL A 91 4.60 -19.68 -11.67
C VAL A 91 3.27 -20.20 -11.14
N LEU A 92 2.23 -19.38 -11.19
CA LEU A 92 0.92 -19.71 -10.62
C LEU A 92 0.16 -20.75 -11.45
N PHE A 93 0.15 -20.62 -12.78
CA PHE A 93 -0.71 -21.42 -13.64
C PHE A 93 0.00 -22.56 -14.36
N LYS A 94 1.33 -22.50 -14.50
CA LYS A 94 2.13 -23.55 -15.17
C LYS A 94 3.04 -24.30 -14.20
N GLY A 95 3.07 -23.89 -12.92
CA GLY A 95 3.91 -24.52 -11.89
C GLY A 95 5.41 -24.32 -12.13
N SER A 96 5.81 -23.30 -12.91
CA SER A 96 7.23 -22.99 -13.07
C SER A 96 7.78 -22.45 -11.75
N GLY A 97 8.92 -22.95 -11.26
CA GLY A 97 9.59 -22.34 -10.12
C GLY A 97 10.11 -20.94 -10.43
N MET A 98 10.36 -20.14 -9.39
CA MET A 98 11.18 -18.92 -9.50
C MET A 98 12.64 -19.27 -9.20
N GLY A 99 13.52 -18.99 -10.16
CA GLY A 99 14.96 -19.09 -9.96
C GLY A 99 15.53 -17.84 -9.30
N LEU A 100 16.79 -17.90 -8.88
CA LEU A 100 17.51 -16.76 -8.30
C LEU A 100 17.51 -15.54 -9.25
N SER A 101 17.64 -15.76 -10.56
CA SER A 101 17.58 -14.69 -11.56
C SER A 101 16.22 -13.97 -11.58
N ASP A 102 15.12 -14.72 -11.44
CA ASP A 102 13.77 -14.16 -11.41
C ASP A 102 13.58 -13.29 -10.16
N ILE A 103 14.06 -13.77 -9.01
CA ILE A 103 14.04 -13.04 -7.73
C ILE A 103 14.85 -11.75 -7.86
N MET A 104 16.07 -11.81 -8.42
CA MET A 104 16.92 -10.62 -8.61
C MET A 104 16.30 -9.62 -9.58
N SER A 105 15.67 -10.09 -10.67
CA SER A 105 14.95 -9.24 -11.61
C SER A 105 13.75 -8.54 -10.95
N PHE A 106 13.00 -9.26 -10.12
CA PHE A 106 11.91 -8.67 -9.35
C PHE A 106 12.42 -7.61 -8.36
N GLN A 107 13.49 -7.90 -7.61
CA GLN A 107 14.10 -6.93 -6.69
C GLN A 107 14.60 -5.68 -7.42
N LYS A 108 15.26 -5.85 -8.57
CA LYS A 108 15.71 -4.72 -9.39
C LYS A 108 14.55 -3.85 -9.85
N LEU A 109 13.44 -4.45 -10.29
CA LEU A 109 12.26 -3.68 -10.71
C LEU A 109 11.60 -2.95 -9.53
N ASN A 110 11.59 -3.53 -8.33
CA ASN A 110 11.11 -2.83 -7.13
C ASN A 110 11.94 -1.56 -6.85
N ILE A 111 13.27 -1.64 -6.96
CA ILE A 111 14.15 -0.47 -6.79
C ILE A 111 13.86 0.58 -7.86
N GLU A 112 13.79 0.19 -9.14
CA GLU A 112 13.50 1.11 -10.24
C GLU A 112 12.14 1.79 -10.10
N THR A 113 11.13 1.02 -9.67
CA THR A 113 9.77 1.52 -9.38
C THR A 113 9.80 2.54 -8.25
N CYS A 114 10.62 2.31 -7.24
CA CYS A 114 10.73 3.26 -6.14
C CYS A 114 11.45 4.55 -6.53
N GLU A 115 12.55 4.44 -7.26
CA GLU A 115 13.24 5.61 -7.80
C GLU A 115 12.33 6.44 -8.72
N ALA A 116 11.54 5.77 -9.57
CA ALA A 116 10.61 6.45 -10.48
C ALA A 116 9.58 7.29 -9.70
N GLN A 117 9.04 6.76 -8.60
CA GLN A 117 8.13 7.50 -7.73
C GLN A 117 8.82 8.67 -7.05
N LEU A 118 9.99 8.46 -6.45
CA LEU A 118 10.72 9.52 -5.74
C LEU A 118 11.21 10.64 -6.66
N LYS A 119 11.42 10.35 -7.96
CA LYS A 119 11.74 11.36 -8.98
C LYS A 119 10.55 12.28 -9.31
N GLN A 120 9.32 11.88 -9.01
CA GLN A 120 8.12 12.71 -9.16
C GLN A 120 8.03 13.75 -8.02
N LYS A 121 8.89 14.77 -8.07
CA LYS A 121 9.01 15.79 -7.01
C LYS A 121 7.69 16.48 -6.70
N ASP A 122 6.94 16.89 -7.72
CA ASP A 122 5.65 17.56 -7.55
C ASP A 122 4.64 16.67 -6.80
N VAL A 123 4.63 15.37 -7.10
CA VAL A 123 3.78 14.39 -6.41
C VAL A 123 4.20 14.24 -4.96
N MET A 124 5.51 14.10 -4.69
CA MET A 124 6.03 14.01 -3.33
C MET A 124 5.77 15.28 -2.52
N ASP A 125 5.81 16.45 -3.14
CA ASP A 125 5.50 17.73 -2.50
C ASP A 125 4.01 17.86 -2.18
N ILE A 126 3.12 17.44 -3.10
CA ILE A 126 1.68 17.33 -2.82
C ILE A 126 1.43 16.41 -1.62
N LEU A 127 2.00 15.20 -1.64
CA LEU A 127 1.83 14.23 -0.56
C LEU A 127 2.42 14.73 0.77
N ARG A 128 3.54 15.45 0.74
CA ARG A 128 4.16 16.03 1.95
C ARG A 128 3.31 17.16 2.53
N ALA A 129 2.72 18.00 1.68
CA ALA A 129 1.90 19.13 2.10
C ALA A 129 0.62 18.68 2.83
N GLU A 130 0.13 17.48 2.54
CA GLU A 130 -1.06 16.90 3.18
C GLU A 130 -0.88 16.67 4.69
N LYS A 131 0.35 16.38 5.15
CA LYS A 131 0.69 16.08 6.55
C LYS A 131 -0.15 14.93 7.14
N PHE A 132 0.03 13.73 6.60
CA PHE A 132 -0.68 12.53 7.06
C PHE A 132 -0.29 12.12 8.48
N ASP A 133 -1.27 11.67 9.26
CA ASP A 133 -1.08 11.12 10.60
C ASP A 133 -0.71 9.62 10.56
N LEU A 134 -1.17 8.92 9.52
CA LEU A 134 -1.02 7.48 9.36
C LEU A 134 -0.84 7.14 7.89
N ALA A 135 0.04 6.19 7.60
CA ALA A 135 0.14 5.57 6.29
C ALA A 135 -0.19 4.08 6.33
N ILE A 136 -0.80 3.57 5.27
CA ILE A 136 -1.13 2.16 5.10
C ILE A 136 -0.53 1.70 3.79
N SER A 137 0.18 0.57 3.80
CA SER A 137 0.64 -0.12 2.60
C SER A 137 0.36 -1.60 2.68
N GLU A 138 0.65 -2.32 1.59
CA GLU A 138 0.64 -3.77 1.56
C GLU A 138 2.03 -4.39 1.42
N THR A 139 2.16 -5.68 1.73
CA THR A 139 3.42 -6.44 1.77
C THR A 139 4.05 -6.79 0.41
N MET A 140 3.51 -6.30 -0.71
CA MET A 140 3.96 -6.74 -2.05
C MET A 140 5.22 -6.04 -2.55
N GLU A 141 5.48 -4.84 -2.07
CA GLU A 141 6.58 -4.00 -2.55
C GLU A 141 7.08 -3.12 -1.38
N PHE A 142 8.34 -2.68 -1.45
CA PHE A 142 9.02 -2.04 -0.31
C PHE A 142 9.14 -0.51 -0.41
N CYS A 143 8.75 0.09 -1.53
CA CYS A 143 8.90 1.53 -1.74
C CYS A 143 8.04 2.34 -0.78
N SER A 144 6.85 1.85 -0.42
CA SER A 144 5.98 2.48 0.56
C SER A 144 6.73 2.88 1.83
N TYR A 145 7.60 2.03 2.38
CA TYR A 145 8.41 2.33 3.57
C TYR A 145 9.31 3.56 3.37
N GLY A 146 10.01 3.61 2.24
CA GLY A 146 10.90 4.72 1.89
C GLY A 146 10.13 6.02 1.68
N ILE A 147 8.98 5.94 1.00
CA ILE A 147 8.09 7.09 0.77
C ILE A 147 7.54 7.60 2.10
N PHE A 148 7.02 6.75 2.97
CA PHE A 148 6.45 7.17 4.25
C PHE A 148 7.48 7.88 5.13
N HIS A 149 8.71 7.37 5.15
CA HIS A 149 9.83 8.03 5.81
C HIS A 149 10.17 9.38 5.15
N HIS A 150 10.24 9.45 3.81
CA HIS A 150 10.51 10.69 3.07
C HIS A 150 9.43 11.78 3.25
N LEU A 151 8.20 11.36 3.53
CA LEU A 151 7.06 12.24 3.81
C LEU A 151 6.96 12.62 5.31
N ASN A 152 7.81 12.08 6.17
CA ASN A 152 7.79 12.25 7.63
C ASN A 152 6.45 11.84 8.27
N ILE A 153 5.85 10.74 7.81
CA ILE A 153 4.60 10.23 8.39
C ILE A 153 4.92 9.49 9.70
N PRO A 154 4.28 9.83 10.82
CA PRO A 154 4.72 9.38 12.15
C PRO A 154 4.39 7.91 12.45
N SER A 155 3.45 7.31 11.73
CA SER A 155 3.01 5.93 11.96
C SER A 155 2.60 5.27 10.66
N ASN A 156 2.85 3.96 10.54
CA ASN A 156 2.42 3.17 9.40
C ASN A 156 1.87 1.80 9.80
N ILE A 157 1.00 1.25 8.96
CA ILE A 157 0.45 -0.10 9.04
C ILE A 157 0.77 -0.82 7.73
N VAL A 158 1.21 -2.06 7.85
CA VAL A 158 1.48 -2.94 6.72
C VAL A 158 0.45 -4.05 6.71
N LEU A 159 -0.22 -4.23 5.57
CA LEU A 159 -1.25 -5.23 5.38
C LEU A 159 -0.76 -6.32 4.43
N SER A 160 -1.16 -7.56 4.66
CA SER A 160 -0.91 -8.63 3.68
C SER A 160 -2.23 -9.12 3.10
N PRO A 161 -2.44 -9.05 1.78
CA PRO A 161 -3.63 -9.62 1.14
C PRO A 161 -3.57 -11.16 1.04
N GLY A 162 -2.44 -11.77 1.37
CA GLY A 162 -2.23 -13.21 1.39
C GLY A 162 -1.44 -13.67 2.62
N PRO A 163 -0.97 -14.93 2.65
CA PRO A 163 -0.06 -15.40 3.69
C PRO A 163 1.24 -14.60 3.71
N LEU A 164 1.78 -14.37 4.90
CA LEU A 164 3.13 -13.80 5.04
C LEU A 164 4.15 -14.80 4.48
N VAL A 165 5.02 -14.33 3.58
CA VAL A 165 6.16 -15.12 3.11
C VAL A 165 7.20 -15.26 4.22
N ASP A 166 7.95 -16.37 4.22
CA ASP A 166 8.85 -16.76 5.32
C ASP A 166 9.80 -15.64 5.76
N TYR A 167 10.42 -14.93 4.81
CA TYR A 167 11.30 -13.80 5.12
C TYR A 167 10.60 -12.68 5.91
N MET A 168 9.34 -12.38 5.57
CA MET A 168 8.59 -11.35 6.29
C MET A 168 8.16 -11.83 7.67
N SER A 169 7.76 -13.10 7.79
CA SER A 169 7.45 -13.71 9.08
C SER A 169 8.66 -13.65 10.01
N ASP A 170 9.85 -14.03 9.52
CA ASP A 170 11.11 -13.96 10.28
C ASP A 170 11.45 -12.51 10.69
N ALA A 171 11.41 -11.57 9.73
CA ALA A 171 11.72 -10.16 9.99
C ALA A 171 10.79 -9.50 11.01
N PHE A 172 9.52 -9.91 11.06
CA PHE A 172 8.54 -9.41 12.03
C PHE A 172 8.44 -10.26 13.30
N GLY A 173 9.20 -11.36 13.40
CA GLY A 173 9.17 -12.27 14.55
C GLY A 173 7.88 -13.09 14.66
N PHE A 174 7.14 -13.26 13.56
CA PHE A 174 6.00 -14.17 13.52
C PHE A 174 6.50 -15.62 13.43
N PRO A 175 5.98 -16.54 14.25
CA PRO A 175 6.30 -17.95 14.09
C PRO A 175 5.82 -18.41 12.72
N ALA A 176 6.72 -19.00 11.93
CA ALA A 176 6.33 -19.65 10.68
C ALA A 176 5.24 -20.68 11.01
N ALA A 177 4.04 -20.50 10.49
CA ALA A 177 2.97 -21.45 10.78
C ALA A 177 3.40 -22.81 10.21
N ALA A 178 3.53 -23.81 11.08
CA ALA A 178 3.96 -25.16 10.68
C ALA A 178 3.07 -25.77 9.57
N SER A 179 1.84 -25.27 9.41
CA SER A 179 0.91 -25.61 8.32
C SER A 179 1.31 -25.08 6.94
N HIS A 180 2.29 -24.17 6.84
CA HIS A 180 2.75 -23.56 5.58
C HIS A 180 4.08 -24.10 5.08
N VAL A 181 4.75 -24.99 5.84
CA VAL A 181 5.95 -25.70 5.40
C VAL A 181 5.51 -27.07 4.89
N PRO A 182 5.48 -27.33 3.57
CA PRO A 182 5.24 -28.67 3.09
C PRO A 182 6.38 -29.57 3.56
N SER A 183 6.04 -30.75 4.08
CA SER A 183 6.98 -31.85 4.32
C SER A 183 7.68 -32.29 3.04
#